data_AF-A0A4R7P3X4-F1
#
_entry.id   AF-A0A4R7P3X4-F1
#
_cell.length_a   1.000
_cell.length_b   1.000
_cell.length_c   1.000
_cell.angle_alpha   90.00
_cell.angle_beta   90.00
_cell.angle_gamma   90.00
#
_symmetry.space_group_name_H-M   'P 1'
#
loop_
_entity.id
_entity.type
_entity.pdbx_description
1 polymer ?
#
loop_
_entity_poly.entity_id
_entity_poly.type
_entity_poly.pdbx_seq_one_letter_code
_entity_poly.pdbx_strand_id
1 'polypeptide(L)'
;MSRLARKAEILKLARVLGVGEADLAYLHGSDAESIRSFREQASARLFDADEARLKRVAAASKLLPIPLIALIAEHVFGDVLCARVAGLIAPDRAADLAQRLRVGFLADVTLEIDPRHVREVIKRIPVARIVEVGLELARRGEFVTLARFVDYVSSDAIKAVMEKLTDNAALLHIAFFVEDKTRLNELVGFLPETRLREIIFLAADESQDLWAEALALMNYVSPEWRKRLGELAATLDDGIVSSMARSAQAQNLWSAVLPIVGVMSSAHQQRLLKLPILGDETVLDSIVKTVDVDHLWNELIPLVPMMQPEQQRRLANLPRLRESRVLEAVLKATDVNGLWNQLLPLVGLMDEDAQQKLALAAEKLSDGAFGRVFDAVQVGRTWAPLLVLLLRMREDVRARIAPLVQKLSPESARFIAQEAGRLGVLDRLESLWDSLARLR
;
A
#
# COMPACT_ATOMS: atom_id res chain seq x y z
N MET A 1 -3.58 -9.29 -1.35
CA MET A 1 -2.98 -9.01 -0.02
C MET A 1 -1.47 -9.14 -0.12
N SER A 2 -0.71 -8.21 0.49
CA SER A 2 0.74 -8.14 0.28
C SER A 2 1.50 -9.31 0.92
N ARG A 3 2.54 -9.79 0.23
CA ARG A 3 3.51 -10.77 0.74
C ARG A 3 4.12 -10.34 2.08
N LEU A 4 4.26 -9.02 2.28
CA LEU A 4 4.81 -8.40 3.48
C LEU A 4 3.92 -8.58 4.71
N ALA A 5 2.59 -8.42 4.56
CA ALA A 5 1.65 -8.64 5.67
C ALA A 5 1.69 -10.09 6.19
N ARG A 6 1.87 -11.06 5.28
CA ARG A 6 2.01 -12.48 5.63
C ARG A 6 3.29 -12.75 6.40
N LYS A 7 4.41 -12.21 5.92
CA LYS A 7 5.72 -12.33 6.60
C LYS A 7 5.64 -11.78 8.03
N ALA A 8 4.99 -10.63 8.23
CA ALA A 8 4.79 -10.06 9.55
C ALA A 8 4.02 -10.99 10.50
N GLU A 9 2.92 -11.62 10.07
CA GLU A 9 2.16 -12.53 10.93
C GLU A 9 2.90 -13.86 11.22
N ILE A 10 3.70 -14.37 10.28
CA ILE A 10 4.56 -15.55 10.53
C ILE A 10 5.61 -15.24 11.60
N LEU A 11 6.28 -14.08 11.52
CA LEU A 11 7.24 -13.66 12.54
C LEU A 11 6.60 -13.52 13.92
N LYS A 12 5.40 -12.95 13.99
CA LYS A 12 4.64 -12.85 15.25
C LYS A 12 4.28 -14.23 15.81
N LEU A 13 3.85 -15.17 14.95
CA LEU A 13 3.50 -16.53 15.37
C LEU A 13 4.73 -17.31 15.83
N ALA A 14 5.86 -17.21 15.11
CA ALA A 14 7.13 -17.82 15.49
C ALA A 14 7.52 -17.42 16.91
N ARG A 15 7.37 -16.13 17.24
CA ARG A 15 7.60 -15.61 18.58
C ARG A 15 6.67 -16.20 19.63
N VAL A 16 5.37 -16.31 19.35
CA VAL A 16 4.38 -16.91 20.27
C VAL A 16 4.70 -18.38 20.56
N LEU A 17 5.20 -19.11 19.57
CA LEU A 17 5.53 -20.54 19.69
C LEU A 17 6.96 -20.81 20.17
N GLY A 18 7.81 -19.77 20.26
CA GLY A 18 9.23 -19.92 20.62
C GLY A 18 10.07 -20.65 19.56
N VAL A 19 9.72 -20.50 18.27
CA VAL A 19 10.41 -21.15 17.13
C VAL A 19 10.98 -20.12 16.15
N GLY A 20 11.80 -20.55 15.20
CA GLY A 20 12.31 -19.68 14.13
C GLY A 20 11.29 -19.46 12.99
N GLU A 21 11.45 -18.38 12.21
CA GLU A 21 10.62 -18.16 11.01
C GLU A 21 10.68 -19.34 10.03
N ALA A 22 11.88 -19.90 9.85
CA ALA A 22 12.13 -21.02 8.94
C ALA A 22 11.34 -22.27 9.31
N ASP A 23 11.08 -22.50 10.60
CA ASP A 23 10.28 -23.63 11.07
C ASP A 23 8.82 -23.51 10.65
N LEU A 24 8.36 -22.28 10.36
CA LEU A 24 7.00 -21.96 9.93
C LEU A 24 6.88 -21.72 8.41
N ALA A 25 7.89 -22.10 7.62
CA ALA A 25 7.90 -21.87 6.17
C ALA A 25 6.69 -22.48 5.44
N TYR A 26 6.12 -23.57 5.98
CA TYR A 26 4.91 -24.20 5.44
C TYR A 26 3.66 -23.29 5.49
N LEU A 27 3.67 -22.23 6.30
CA LEU A 27 2.59 -21.24 6.40
C LEU A 27 2.70 -20.13 5.35
N HIS A 28 3.77 -20.08 4.54
CA HIS A 28 3.89 -19.09 3.48
C HIS A 28 2.79 -19.17 2.42
N GLY A 29 2.03 -20.27 2.32
CA GLY A 29 0.87 -20.41 1.43
C GLY A 29 -0.43 -19.78 1.98
N SER A 30 -0.52 -19.54 3.29
CA SER A 30 -1.74 -19.11 3.96
C SER A 30 -1.93 -17.59 3.91
N ASP A 31 -3.17 -17.11 3.99
CA ASP A 31 -3.44 -15.67 4.13
C ASP A 31 -3.09 -15.15 5.54
N ALA A 32 -2.82 -13.85 5.66
CA ALA A 32 -2.35 -13.26 6.92
C ALA A 32 -3.42 -13.25 8.02
N GLU A 33 -4.71 -13.20 7.66
CA GLU A 33 -5.81 -13.15 8.63
C GLU A 33 -5.99 -14.52 9.31
N SER A 34 -5.89 -15.61 8.55
CA SER A 34 -5.86 -16.97 9.09
C SER A 34 -4.68 -17.19 10.04
N ILE A 35 -3.48 -16.72 9.67
CA ILE A 35 -2.29 -16.82 10.53
C ILE A 35 -2.48 -16.03 11.83
N ARG A 36 -3.07 -14.82 11.73
CA ARG A 36 -3.41 -14.01 12.90
C ARG A 36 -4.41 -14.72 13.82
N SER A 37 -5.49 -15.27 13.27
CA SER A 37 -6.48 -16.01 14.06
C SER A 37 -5.87 -17.22 14.77
N PHE A 38 -5.02 -17.98 14.08
CA PHE A 38 -4.31 -19.11 14.68
C PHE A 38 -3.38 -18.66 15.80
N ARG A 39 -2.62 -17.58 15.60
CA ARG A 39 -1.76 -16.98 16.63
C ARG A 39 -2.53 -16.57 17.87
N GLU A 40 -3.71 -15.96 17.71
CA GLU A 40 -4.56 -15.55 18.83
C GLU A 40 -5.06 -16.77 19.63
N GLN A 41 -5.45 -17.85 18.95
CA GLN A 41 -5.86 -19.12 19.58
C GLN A 41 -4.70 -19.83 20.29
N ALA A 42 -3.53 -19.88 19.66
CA ALA A 42 -2.32 -20.46 20.24
C ALA A 42 -1.92 -19.72 21.52
N SER A 43 -1.94 -18.38 21.47
CA SER A 43 -1.69 -17.55 22.65
C SER A 43 -2.69 -17.86 23.76
N ALA A 44 -4.00 -17.86 23.49
CA ALA A 44 -5.02 -18.17 24.50
C ALA A 44 -4.77 -19.55 25.16
N ARG A 45 -4.57 -20.60 24.36
CA ARG A 45 -4.30 -21.96 24.85
C ARG A 45 -3.04 -22.06 25.71
N LEU A 46 -1.95 -21.38 25.33
CA LEU A 46 -0.69 -21.41 26.07
C LEU A 46 -0.78 -20.67 27.41
N PHE A 47 -1.62 -19.64 27.50
CA PHE A 47 -1.87 -18.91 28.75
C PHE A 47 -2.87 -19.60 29.68
N ASP A 48 -3.89 -20.27 29.16
CA ASP A 48 -4.98 -20.87 29.95
C ASP A 48 -4.57 -22.16 30.70
N ALA A 49 -3.53 -22.86 30.26
CA ALA A 49 -3.22 -24.22 30.71
C ALA A 49 -2.89 -24.36 32.22
N ASP A 50 -2.43 -23.30 32.90
CA ASP A 50 -1.94 -23.34 34.30
C ASP A 50 -2.69 -22.41 35.28
N GLU A 51 -3.81 -21.82 34.87
CA GLU A 51 -4.47 -20.71 35.56
C GLU A 51 -4.77 -21.00 37.05
N ALA A 52 -5.23 -22.21 37.38
CA ALA A 52 -5.59 -22.58 38.76
C ALA A 52 -4.38 -22.65 39.73
N ARG A 53 -3.19 -23.02 39.25
CA ARG A 53 -1.96 -22.99 40.07
C ARG A 53 -1.47 -21.56 40.23
N LEU A 54 -1.51 -20.77 39.16
CA LEU A 54 -1.08 -19.38 39.15
C LEU A 54 -1.95 -18.50 40.05
N LYS A 55 -3.28 -18.73 40.11
CA LYS A 55 -4.19 -18.05 41.06
C LYS A 55 -3.79 -18.27 42.51
N ARG A 56 -3.28 -19.47 42.87
CA ARG A 56 -2.78 -19.75 44.23
C ARG A 56 -1.51 -18.98 44.53
N VAL A 57 -0.58 -18.88 43.58
CA VAL A 57 0.65 -18.06 43.70
C VAL A 57 0.29 -16.59 43.85
N ALA A 58 -0.63 -16.08 43.03
CA ALA A 58 -1.15 -14.71 43.11
C ALA A 58 -1.78 -14.42 44.48
N ALA A 59 -2.59 -15.33 45.00
CA ALA A 59 -3.20 -15.19 46.32
C ALA A 59 -2.15 -15.17 47.44
N ALA A 60 -1.16 -16.07 47.40
CA ALA A 60 -0.07 -16.12 48.37
C ALA A 60 0.77 -14.83 48.37
N SER A 61 0.96 -14.20 47.21
CA SER A 61 1.69 -12.94 47.09
C SER A 61 1.10 -11.81 47.95
N LYS A 62 -0.19 -11.85 48.30
CA LYS A 62 -0.86 -10.83 49.13
C LYS A 62 -0.32 -10.77 50.56
N LEU A 63 0.27 -11.86 51.04
CA LEU A 63 0.77 -12.00 52.40
C LEU A 63 2.16 -11.38 52.62
N LEU A 64 2.86 -11.03 51.53
CA LEU A 64 4.23 -10.52 51.58
C LEU A 64 4.30 -9.01 51.27
N PRO A 65 5.27 -8.27 51.81
CA PRO A 65 5.54 -6.89 51.40
C PRO A 65 6.05 -6.81 49.95
N ILE A 66 5.66 -5.76 49.21
CA ILE A 66 6.02 -5.55 47.80
C ILE A 66 7.54 -5.63 47.52
N PRO A 67 8.44 -4.98 48.30
CA PRO A 67 9.88 -5.11 48.03
C PRO A 67 10.41 -6.56 48.13
N LEU A 68 9.85 -7.38 49.02
CA LEU A 68 10.24 -8.77 49.12
C LEU A 68 9.75 -9.57 47.91
N ILE A 69 8.53 -9.29 47.43
CA ILE A 69 8.00 -9.90 46.20
C ILE A 69 8.86 -9.50 45.00
N ALA A 70 9.29 -8.24 44.89
CA ALA A 70 10.18 -7.78 43.82
C ALA A 70 11.51 -8.56 43.82
N LEU A 71 12.12 -8.74 45.00
CA LEU A 71 13.35 -9.51 45.13
C LEU A 71 13.16 -10.98 44.70
N ILE A 72 12.09 -11.62 45.17
CA ILE A 72 11.74 -13.01 44.82
C ILE A 72 11.44 -13.14 43.33
N ALA A 73 10.70 -12.19 42.75
CA ALA A 73 10.39 -12.16 41.33
C ALA A 73 11.67 -12.22 40.48
N GLU A 74 12.63 -11.33 40.78
CA GLU A 74 13.87 -11.20 40.01
C GLU A 74 14.86 -12.36 40.19
N HIS A 75 14.87 -13.02 41.35
CA HIS A 75 15.91 -14.00 41.69
C HIS A 75 15.42 -15.45 41.76
N VAL A 76 14.11 -15.67 41.83
CA VAL A 76 13.53 -17.01 42.07
C VAL A 76 12.50 -17.39 41.01
N PHE A 77 11.53 -16.52 40.72
CA PHE A 77 10.42 -16.87 39.83
C PHE A 77 10.76 -16.73 38.34
N GLY A 78 11.62 -15.79 37.98
CA GLY A 78 11.93 -15.50 36.59
C GLY A 78 10.80 -14.75 35.87
N ASP A 79 11.09 -14.33 34.65
CA ASP A 79 10.24 -13.52 33.79
C ASP A 79 8.91 -14.20 33.39
N VAL A 80 8.96 -15.46 32.93
CA VAL A 80 7.78 -16.20 32.46
C VAL A 80 6.72 -16.34 33.55
N LEU A 81 7.12 -16.75 34.76
CA LEU A 81 6.18 -16.93 35.86
C LEU A 81 5.62 -15.58 36.33
N CYS A 82 6.46 -14.54 36.38
CA CYS A 82 6.03 -13.19 36.69
C CYS A 82 5.00 -12.67 35.67
N ALA A 83 5.23 -12.85 34.38
CA ALA A 83 4.31 -12.44 33.32
C ALA A 83 2.94 -13.14 33.43
N ARG A 84 2.95 -14.46 33.67
CA ARG A 84 1.72 -15.26 33.84
C ARG A 84 0.92 -14.89 35.09
N VAL A 85 1.58 -14.47 36.17
CA VAL A 85 0.92 -14.07 37.42
C VAL A 85 0.49 -12.60 37.41
N ALA A 86 1.11 -11.75 36.59
CA ALA A 86 0.86 -10.30 36.58
C ALA A 86 -0.61 -9.93 36.37
N GLY A 87 -1.32 -10.64 35.49
CA GLY A 87 -2.76 -10.44 35.24
C GLY A 87 -3.69 -10.99 36.33
N LEU A 88 -3.16 -11.75 37.30
CA LEU A 88 -3.93 -12.42 38.36
C LEU A 88 -3.84 -11.71 39.72
N ILE A 89 -2.93 -10.75 39.88
CA ILE A 89 -2.81 -9.91 41.07
C ILE A 89 -3.57 -8.59 40.87
N ALA A 90 -3.92 -7.93 41.98
CA ALA A 90 -4.66 -6.67 41.93
C ALA A 90 -3.89 -5.60 41.13
N PRO A 91 -4.53 -4.83 40.22
CA PRO A 91 -3.83 -3.93 39.31
C PRO A 91 -2.91 -2.90 39.97
N ASP A 92 -3.34 -2.28 41.09
CA ASP A 92 -2.52 -1.31 41.83
C ASP A 92 -1.26 -1.97 42.39
N ARG A 93 -1.41 -3.18 42.94
CA ARG A 93 -0.28 -3.95 43.48
C ARG A 93 0.70 -4.39 42.39
N ALA A 94 0.18 -4.76 41.21
CA ALA A 94 1.00 -5.11 40.06
C ALA A 94 1.81 -3.90 39.56
N ALA A 95 1.17 -2.72 39.49
CA ALA A 95 1.82 -1.48 39.10
C ALA A 95 2.90 -1.06 40.11
N ASP A 96 2.65 -1.18 41.41
CA ASP A 96 3.64 -0.94 42.46
C ASP A 96 4.85 -1.89 42.37
N LEU A 97 4.59 -3.16 42.02
CA LEU A 97 5.65 -4.14 41.80
C LEU A 97 6.49 -3.76 40.58
N ALA A 98 5.86 -3.43 39.45
CA ALA A 98 6.55 -3.01 38.23
C ALA A 98 7.46 -1.79 38.44
N GLN A 99 7.08 -0.86 39.32
CA GLN A 99 7.91 0.30 39.69
C GLN A 99 9.18 -0.08 40.47
N ARG A 100 9.20 -1.24 41.16
CA ARG A 100 10.33 -1.68 42.00
C ARG A 100 11.29 -2.63 41.29
N LEU A 101 10.84 -3.29 40.23
CA LEU A 101 11.69 -4.20 39.46
C LEU A 101 12.82 -3.43 38.76
N ARG A 102 13.91 -4.09 38.38
CA ARG A 102 14.92 -3.52 37.48
C ARG A 102 14.32 -3.39 36.08
N VAL A 103 14.64 -2.28 35.38
CA VAL A 103 14.13 -2.03 34.01
C VAL A 103 14.42 -3.22 33.09
N GLY A 104 15.63 -3.77 33.18
CA GLY A 104 16.02 -4.90 32.35
C GLY A 104 15.18 -6.15 32.58
N PHE A 105 14.87 -6.48 33.83
CA PHE A 105 14.01 -7.62 34.16
C PHE A 105 12.55 -7.35 33.82
N LEU A 106 12.08 -6.11 34.02
CA LEU A 106 10.73 -5.74 33.61
C LEU A 106 10.56 -5.81 32.09
N ALA A 107 11.61 -5.51 31.31
CA ALA A 107 11.62 -5.72 29.87
C ALA A 107 11.48 -7.21 29.53
N ASP A 108 12.20 -8.11 30.22
CA ASP A 108 12.08 -9.57 30.05
C ASP A 108 10.64 -10.04 30.34
N VAL A 109 10.06 -9.61 31.48
CA VAL A 109 8.66 -9.87 31.82
C VAL A 109 7.71 -9.35 30.74
N THR A 110 8.02 -8.21 30.12
CA THR A 110 7.19 -7.60 29.07
C THR A 110 7.21 -8.41 27.77
N LEU A 111 8.27 -9.16 27.47
CA LEU A 111 8.31 -10.07 26.31
C LEU A 111 7.30 -11.22 26.46
N GLU A 112 7.20 -11.72 27.68
CA GLU A 112 6.41 -12.90 28.05
C GLU A 112 4.94 -12.58 28.33
N ILE A 113 4.57 -11.31 28.49
CA ILE A 113 3.23 -10.91 28.90
C ILE A 113 2.31 -10.74 27.69
N ASP A 114 1.04 -11.11 27.88
CA ASP A 114 -0.03 -10.73 26.95
C ASP A 114 -0.68 -9.42 27.43
N PRO A 115 -0.56 -8.30 26.69
CA PRO A 115 -1.06 -7.00 27.12
C PRO A 115 -2.58 -6.98 27.33
N ARG A 116 -3.34 -7.90 26.73
CA ARG A 116 -4.79 -8.06 26.96
C ARG A 116 -5.12 -8.35 28.42
N HIS A 117 -4.28 -9.13 29.09
CA HIS A 117 -4.49 -9.58 30.47
C HIS A 117 -4.03 -8.56 31.51
N VAL A 118 -3.25 -7.54 31.10
CA VAL A 118 -2.68 -6.54 32.02
C VAL A 118 -3.07 -5.11 31.67
N ARG A 119 -4.12 -4.90 30.88
CA ARG A 119 -4.63 -3.58 30.49
C ARG A 119 -4.83 -2.64 31.69
N GLU A 120 -5.42 -3.15 32.76
CA GLU A 120 -5.65 -2.36 33.99
C GLU A 120 -4.36 -2.06 34.75
N VAL A 121 -3.37 -2.94 34.69
CA VAL A 121 -2.03 -2.70 35.27
C VAL A 121 -1.34 -1.59 34.49
N ILE A 122 -1.30 -1.68 33.16
CA ILE A 122 -0.62 -0.70 32.27
C ILE A 122 -1.14 0.72 32.52
N LYS A 123 -2.45 0.90 32.67
CA LYS A 123 -3.07 2.21 32.98
C LYS A 123 -2.57 2.86 34.27
N ARG A 124 -2.06 2.06 35.21
CA ARG A 124 -1.58 2.51 36.53
C ARG A 124 -0.07 2.68 36.59
N ILE A 125 0.66 2.21 35.57
CA ILE A 125 2.10 2.39 35.50
C ILE A 125 2.38 3.86 35.13
N PRO A 126 3.24 4.58 35.89
CA PRO A 126 3.61 5.95 35.56
C PRO A 126 4.27 6.07 34.18
N VAL A 127 4.01 7.16 33.46
CA VAL A 127 4.56 7.41 32.12
C VAL A 127 6.08 7.27 32.09
N ALA A 128 6.80 7.84 33.06
CA ALA A 128 8.25 7.74 33.14
C ALA A 128 8.74 6.29 33.14
N ARG A 129 8.01 5.40 33.82
CA ARG A 129 8.35 3.98 33.90
C ARG A 129 8.09 3.24 32.59
N ILE A 130 6.99 3.57 31.90
CA ILE A 130 6.71 3.05 30.56
C ILE A 130 7.82 3.49 29.59
N VAL A 131 8.28 4.74 29.69
CA VAL A 131 9.36 5.27 28.86
C VAL A 131 10.67 4.51 29.10
N GLU A 132 11.06 4.26 30.34
CA GLU A 132 12.26 3.47 30.67
C GLU A 132 12.23 2.08 30.01
N VAL A 133 11.12 1.35 30.18
CA VAL A 133 10.97 0.00 29.62
C VAL A 133 10.88 0.03 28.09
N GLY A 134 10.16 0.99 27.52
CA GLY A 134 10.01 1.15 26.09
C GLY A 134 11.35 1.41 25.38
N LEU A 135 12.19 2.26 25.97
CA LEU A 135 13.54 2.52 25.44
C LEU A 135 14.46 1.31 25.60
N GLU A 136 14.37 0.57 26.70
CA GLU A 136 15.15 -0.65 26.88
C GLU A 136 14.76 -1.75 25.88
N LEU A 137 13.46 -1.92 25.60
CA LEU A 137 12.98 -2.82 24.55
C LEU A 137 13.46 -2.39 23.16
N ALA A 138 13.41 -1.08 22.85
CA ALA A 138 13.89 -0.57 21.57
C ALA A 138 15.40 -0.80 21.41
N ARG A 139 16.19 -0.56 22.47
CA ARG A 139 17.64 -0.82 22.51
C ARG A 139 17.97 -2.30 22.26
N ARG A 140 17.09 -3.22 22.66
CA ARG A 140 17.22 -4.66 22.45
C ARG A 140 16.71 -5.14 21.08
N GLY A 141 16.12 -4.26 20.26
CA GLY A 141 15.50 -4.63 18.99
C GLY A 141 14.14 -5.33 19.14
N GLU A 142 13.48 -5.19 20.29
CA GLU A 142 12.22 -5.86 20.61
C GLU A 142 11.00 -5.11 20.02
N PHE A 143 11.07 -4.82 18.72
CA PHE A 143 10.09 -3.99 18.00
C PHE A 143 8.70 -4.61 17.93
N VAL A 144 8.62 -5.94 17.80
CA VAL A 144 7.36 -6.68 17.79
C VAL A 144 6.64 -6.53 19.14
N THR A 145 7.38 -6.62 20.24
CA THR A 145 6.82 -6.43 21.59
C THR A 145 6.32 -5.00 21.76
N LEU A 146 7.12 -4.00 21.37
CA LEU A 146 6.68 -2.59 21.41
C LEU A 146 5.39 -2.37 20.63
N ALA A 147 5.30 -2.90 19.42
CA ALA A 147 4.12 -2.77 18.57
C ALA A 147 2.86 -3.42 19.19
N ARG A 148 3.00 -4.58 19.86
CA ARG A 148 1.89 -5.25 20.57
C ARG A 148 1.31 -4.41 21.70
N PHE A 149 2.09 -3.51 22.28
CA PHE A 149 1.66 -2.67 23.42
C PHE A 149 1.03 -1.34 23.00
N VAL A 150 1.17 -0.93 21.73
CA VAL A 150 0.70 0.37 21.22
C VAL A 150 -0.79 0.62 21.53
N ASP A 151 -1.62 -0.42 21.49
CA ASP A 151 -3.08 -0.31 21.70
C ASP A 151 -3.48 -0.24 23.18
N TYR A 152 -2.55 -0.54 24.10
CA TYR A 152 -2.81 -0.66 25.54
C TYR A 152 -2.17 0.47 26.34
N VAL A 153 -1.14 1.10 25.80
CA VAL A 153 -0.43 2.22 26.41
C VAL A 153 -1.16 3.54 26.11
N SER A 154 -1.12 4.51 27.03
CA SER A 154 -1.73 5.83 26.80
C SER A 154 -1.00 6.63 25.72
N SER A 155 -1.71 7.52 25.03
CA SER A 155 -1.12 8.38 24.00
C SER A 155 0.01 9.25 24.55
N ASP A 156 -0.11 9.75 25.79
CA ASP A 156 0.94 10.53 26.46
C ASP A 156 2.23 9.71 26.66
N ALA A 157 2.11 8.44 27.05
CA ALA A 157 3.26 7.58 27.21
C ALA A 157 3.90 7.21 25.87
N ILE A 158 3.11 6.94 24.83
CA ILE A 158 3.65 6.68 23.49
C ILE A 158 4.37 7.93 22.97
N LYS A 159 3.78 9.12 23.12
CA LYS A 159 4.40 10.37 22.71
C LYS A 159 5.73 10.59 23.43
N ALA A 160 5.77 10.38 24.75
CA ALA A 160 7.00 10.49 25.53
C ALA A 160 8.08 9.46 25.11
N VAL A 161 7.68 8.23 24.76
CA VAL A 161 8.60 7.23 24.19
C VAL A 161 9.13 7.69 22.85
N MET A 162 8.25 8.12 21.93
CA MET A 162 8.63 8.57 20.59
C MET A 162 9.54 9.79 20.62
N GLU A 163 9.33 10.74 21.54
CA GLU A 163 10.18 11.91 21.73
C GLU A 163 11.61 11.52 22.16
N LYS A 164 11.77 10.47 22.97
CA LYS A 164 13.08 10.02 23.47
C LYS A 164 13.76 8.98 22.59
N LEU A 165 13.00 8.17 21.85
CA LEU A 165 13.54 7.19 20.91
C LEU A 165 13.99 7.93 19.65
N THR A 166 15.23 8.38 19.59
CA THR A 166 15.76 9.16 18.45
C THR A 166 16.08 8.32 17.22
N ASP A 167 16.13 7.00 17.35
CA ASP A 167 16.36 6.08 16.24
C ASP A 167 15.11 5.94 15.36
N ASN A 168 15.19 6.52 14.16
CA ASN A 168 14.13 6.51 13.17
C ASN A 168 13.96 5.12 12.50
N ALA A 169 15.00 4.27 12.45
CA ALA A 169 14.88 2.90 11.94
C ALA A 169 14.04 2.07 12.92
N ALA A 170 14.33 2.18 14.22
CA ALA A 170 13.54 1.53 15.26
C ALA A 170 12.05 1.93 15.19
N LEU A 171 11.74 3.21 15.01
CA LEU A 171 10.35 3.66 14.84
C LEU A 171 9.66 3.02 13.64
N LEU A 172 10.35 2.95 12.50
CA LEU A 172 9.80 2.34 11.28
C LEU A 172 9.53 0.84 11.48
N HIS A 173 10.46 0.12 12.13
CA HIS A 173 10.27 -1.29 12.47
C HIS A 173 9.09 -1.50 13.42
N ILE A 174 8.95 -0.67 14.46
CA ILE A 174 7.81 -0.74 15.38
C ILE A 174 6.51 -0.52 14.61
N ALA A 175 6.44 0.53 13.79
CA ALA A 175 5.27 0.86 12.99
C ALA A 175 4.84 -0.30 12.08
N PHE A 176 5.80 -1.01 11.46
CA PHE A 176 5.54 -2.15 10.60
C PHE A 176 4.78 -3.29 11.29
N PHE A 177 4.93 -3.45 12.61
CA PHE A 177 4.26 -4.50 13.38
C PHE A 177 2.96 -4.05 14.06
N VAL A 178 2.60 -2.76 14.02
CA VAL A 178 1.38 -2.23 14.64
C VAL A 178 0.15 -2.83 13.97
N GLU A 179 -0.82 -3.28 14.78
CA GLU A 179 -2.02 -3.96 14.30
C GLU A 179 -3.21 -3.02 14.07
N ASP A 180 -3.38 -2.02 14.94
CA ASP A 180 -4.44 -1.03 14.81
C ASP A 180 -4.04 0.08 13.83
N LYS A 181 -4.72 0.09 12.68
CA LYS A 181 -4.51 1.10 11.63
C LYS A 181 -4.93 2.49 12.08
N THR A 182 -6.00 2.62 12.86
CA THR A 182 -6.45 3.92 13.39
C THR A 182 -5.38 4.48 14.29
N ARG A 183 -4.87 3.64 15.20
CA ARG A 183 -3.79 4.02 16.11
C ARG A 183 -2.52 4.39 15.37
N LEU A 184 -2.11 3.63 14.36
CA LEU A 184 -0.97 3.98 13.50
C LEU A 184 -1.11 5.40 12.90
N ASN A 185 -2.29 5.74 12.39
CA ASN A 185 -2.56 7.05 11.79
C ASN A 185 -2.49 8.20 12.81
N GLU A 186 -2.97 7.98 14.03
CA GLU A 186 -2.80 8.94 15.13
C GLU A 186 -1.32 9.16 15.46
N LEU A 187 -0.55 8.07 15.55
CA LEU A 187 0.87 8.13 15.90
C LEU A 187 1.71 8.84 14.84
N VAL A 188 1.43 8.63 13.55
CA VAL A 188 2.09 9.39 12.46
C VAL A 188 1.85 10.90 12.64
N GLY A 189 0.68 11.30 13.12
CA GLY A 189 0.35 12.69 13.42
C GLY A 189 1.10 13.31 14.60
N PHE A 190 1.73 12.52 15.46
CA PHE A 190 2.58 13.04 16.54
C PHE A 190 3.98 13.43 16.06
N LEU A 191 4.41 12.96 14.90
CA LEU A 191 5.74 13.23 14.38
C LEU A 191 5.77 14.58 13.66
N PRO A 192 6.75 15.45 13.97
CA PRO A 192 6.95 16.67 13.21
C PRO A 192 7.36 16.32 11.77
N GLU A 193 7.01 17.19 10.83
CA GLU A 193 7.27 16.97 9.41
C GLU A 193 8.76 16.80 9.09
N THR A 194 9.64 17.49 9.81
CA THR A 194 11.10 17.34 9.69
C THR A 194 11.53 15.90 9.96
N ARG A 195 10.98 15.29 11.02
CA ARG A 195 11.27 13.90 11.39
C ARG A 195 10.65 12.89 10.45
N LEU A 196 9.45 13.17 9.91
CA LEU A 196 8.86 12.35 8.85
C LEU A 196 9.77 12.34 7.61
N ARG A 197 10.34 13.50 7.23
CA ARG A 197 11.29 13.60 6.12
C ARG A 197 12.56 12.80 6.38
N GLU A 198 13.10 12.85 7.60
CA GLU A 198 14.25 12.03 8.01
C GLU A 198 13.97 10.52 7.96
N ILE A 199 12.78 10.08 8.38
CA ILE A 199 12.36 8.68 8.29
C ILE A 199 12.26 8.24 6.82
N ILE A 200 11.68 9.07 5.95
CA ILE A 200 11.59 8.77 4.51
C ILE A 200 12.99 8.70 3.90
N PHE A 201 13.87 9.64 4.24
CA PHE A 201 15.26 9.64 3.79
C PHE A 201 15.99 8.36 4.21
N LEU A 202 15.86 7.96 5.47
CA LEU A 202 16.45 6.74 6.00
C LEU A 202 15.90 5.48 5.31
N ALA A 203 14.59 5.43 5.05
CA ALA A 203 13.98 4.31 4.34
C ALA A 203 14.38 4.24 2.86
N ALA A 204 14.74 5.38 2.27
CA ALA A 204 15.22 5.46 0.88
C ALA A 204 16.70 5.07 0.74
N ASP A 205 17.46 5.02 1.83
CA ASP A 205 18.85 4.57 1.84
C ASP A 205 18.91 3.05 1.60
N GLU A 206 19.50 2.67 0.47
CA GLU A 206 19.64 1.27 0.06
C GLU A 206 20.45 0.42 1.05
N SER A 207 21.31 1.03 1.88
CA SER A 207 22.08 0.32 2.90
C SER A 207 21.24 -0.17 4.08
N GLN A 208 20.05 0.40 4.29
CA GLN A 208 19.20 0.10 5.44
C GLN A 208 18.20 -1.03 5.17
N ASP A 209 17.92 -1.35 3.89
CA ASP A 209 16.91 -2.34 3.47
C ASP A 209 15.52 -2.12 4.09
N LEU A 210 15.14 -0.85 4.31
CA LEU A 210 13.89 -0.44 4.98
C LEU A 210 12.77 0.01 4.01
N TRP A 211 13.08 0.07 2.71
CA TRP A 211 12.19 0.63 1.71
C TRP A 211 10.90 -0.18 1.54
N ALA A 212 11.02 -1.51 1.57
CA ALA A 212 9.88 -2.40 1.45
C ALA A 212 8.91 -2.25 2.62
N GLU A 213 9.43 -2.15 3.85
CA GLU A 213 8.68 -1.93 5.08
C GLU A 213 7.95 -0.58 5.04
N ALA A 214 8.64 0.49 4.62
CA ALA A 214 8.04 1.82 4.47
C ALA A 214 6.89 1.80 3.45
N LEU A 215 7.08 1.16 2.29
CA LEU A 215 6.01 1.02 1.29
C LEU A 215 4.87 0.12 1.77
N ALA A 216 5.14 -0.91 2.59
CA ALA A 216 4.10 -1.74 3.19
C ALA A 216 3.17 -0.90 4.07
N LEU A 217 3.76 0.00 4.87
CA LEU A 217 3.02 0.91 5.76
C LEU A 217 2.08 1.85 5.00
N MET A 218 2.40 2.21 3.76
CA MET A 218 1.55 3.06 2.93
C MET A 218 0.16 2.46 2.66
N ASN A 219 0.00 1.14 2.79
CA ASN A 219 -1.29 0.45 2.70
C ASN A 219 -2.17 0.62 3.96
N TYR A 220 -1.56 0.99 5.08
CA TYR A 220 -2.22 1.10 6.39
C TYR A 220 -2.45 2.55 6.83
N VAL A 221 -1.70 3.51 6.27
CA VAL A 221 -1.96 4.94 6.46
C VAL A 221 -3.21 5.38 5.69
N SER A 222 -3.88 6.41 6.21
CA SER A 222 -5.07 7.02 5.63
C SER A 222 -4.75 7.66 4.26
N PRO A 223 -5.76 7.90 3.40
CA PRO A 223 -5.53 8.57 2.11
C PRO A 223 -4.84 9.94 2.26
N GLU A 224 -5.14 10.69 3.32
CA GLU A 224 -4.51 11.98 3.63
C GLU A 224 -3.02 11.81 3.92
N TRP A 225 -2.65 10.88 4.81
CA TRP A 225 -1.26 10.59 5.10
C TRP A 225 -0.53 9.99 3.92
N ARG A 226 -1.18 9.13 3.12
CA ARG A 226 -0.61 8.56 1.90
C ARG A 226 -0.19 9.66 0.94
N LYS A 227 -1.08 10.64 0.70
CA LYS A 227 -0.76 11.82 -0.11
C LYS A 227 0.37 12.61 0.51
N ARG A 228 0.26 12.99 1.79
CA ARG A 228 1.24 13.86 2.46
C ARG A 228 2.65 13.26 2.49
N LEU A 229 2.78 11.99 2.89
CA LEU A 229 4.06 11.28 2.93
C LEU A 229 4.64 11.08 1.53
N GLY A 230 3.79 10.79 0.55
CA GLY A 230 4.19 10.75 -0.86
C GLY A 230 4.77 12.10 -1.30
N GLU A 231 4.03 13.19 -1.10
CA GLU A 231 4.47 14.53 -1.49
C GLU A 231 5.78 14.92 -0.78
N LEU A 232 5.94 14.59 0.51
CA LEU A 232 7.20 14.77 1.23
C LEU A 232 8.36 14.01 0.58
N ALA A 233 8.15 12.75 0.19
CA ALA A 233 9.14 11.97 -0.54
C ALA A 233 9.51 12.62 -1.88
N ALA A 234 8.53 13.17 -2.60
CA ALA A 234 8.77 13.87 -3.86
C ALA A 234 9.52 15.20 -3.69
N THR A 235 9.56 15.79 -2.48
CA THR A 235 10.38 16.98 -2.17
C THR A 235 11.85 16.67 -1.89
N LEU A 236 12.23 15.40 -1.77
CA LEU A 236 13.63 15.02 -1.61
C LEU A 236 14.44 15.30 -2.89
N ASP A 237 15.76 15.30 -2.75
CA ASP A 237 16.70 15.53 -3.85
C ASP A 237 16.50 14.49 -4.98
N ASP A 238 16.71 14.92 -6.23
CA ASP A 238 16.51 14.10 -7.43
C ASP A 238 17.28 12.76 -7.37
N GLY A 239 18.47 12.77 -6.77
CA GLY A 239 19.29 11.57 -6.59
C GLY A 239 18.63 10.52 -5.69
N ILE A 240 18.00 10.96 -4.60
CA ILE A 240 17.32 10.09 -3.63
C ILE A 240 16.04 9.54 -4.24
N VAL A 241 15.21 10.40 -4.83
CA VAL A 241 13.98 9.98 -5.53
C VAL A 241 14.30 8.99 -6.64
N SER A 242 15.40 9.20 -7.37
CA SER A 242 15.88 8.24 -8.37
C SER A 242 16.32 6.91 -7.76
N SER A 243 16.94 6.90 -6.58
CA SER A 243 17.26 5.64 -5.87
C SER A 243 16.02 4.92 -5.39
N MET A 244 15.02 5.65 -4.88
CA MET A 244 13.74 5.05 -4.47
C MET A 244 13.06 4.37 -5.65
N ALA A 245 13.07 5.00 -6.83
CA ALA A 245 12.53 4.41 -8.05
C ALA A 245 13.33 3.18 -8.53
N ARG A 246 14.67 3.21 -8.43
CA ARG A 246 15.52 2.04 -8.72
C ARG A 246 15.28 0.89 -7.74
N SER A 247 15.16 1.20 -6.45
CA SER A 247 14.83 0.22 -5.41
C SER A 247 13.45 -0.39 -5.65
N ALA A 248 12.45 0.42 -6.01
CA ALA A 248 11.13 -0.07 -6.39
C ALA A 248 11.18 -1.00 -7.62
N GLN A 249 12.01 -0.69 -8.62
CA GLN A 249 12.24 -1.58 -9.76
C GLN A 249 12.92 -2.88 -9.34
N ALA A 250 14.04 -2.80 -8.62
CA ALA A 250 14.84 -3.96 -8.22
C ALA A 250 14.03 -4.94 -7.34
N GLN A 251 13.17 -4.40 -6.49
CA GLN A 251 12.35 -5.18 -5.55
C GLN A 251 10.94 -5.48 -6.06
N ASN A 252 10.58 -5.08 -7.29
CA ASN A 252 9.25 -5.24 -7.88
C ASN A 252 8.11 -4.62 -7.03
N LEU A 253 8.31 -3.41 -6.52
CA LEU A 253 7.40 -2.72 -5.60
C LEU A 253 6.47 -1.69 -6.28
N TRP A 254 6.38 -1.68 -7.61
CA TRP A 254 5.55 -0.71 -8.35
C TRP A 254 4.07 -0.72 -7.94
N SER A 255 3.55 -1.88 -7.49
CA SER A 255 2.17 -1.99 -7.01
C SER A 255 1.91 -1.24 -5.71
N ALA A 256 2.96 -1.02 -4.90
CA ALA A 256 2.88 -0.16 -3.73
C ALA A 256 3.13 1.31 -4.09
N VAL A 257 3.98 1.60 -5.09
CA VAL A 257 4.35 2.97 -5.48
C VAL A 257 3.24 3.67 -6.26
N LEU A 258 2.64 3.02 -7.26
CA LEU A 258 1.68 3.66 -8.16
C LEU A 258 0.45 4.25 -7.45
N PRO A 259 -0.19 3.57 -6.49
CA PRO A 259 -1.31 4.16 -5.75
C PRO A 259 -0.92 5.39 -4.91
N ILE A 260 0.36 5.52 -4.52
CA ILE A 260 0.86 6.72 -3.84
C ILE A 260 0.99 7.86 -4.84
N VAL A 261 1.59 7.59 -6.01
CA VAL A 261 1.72 8.57 -7.09
C VAL A 261 0.36 9.07 -7.58
N GLY A 262 -0.63 8.18 -7.68
CA GLY A 262 -1.99 8.51 -8.11
C GLY A 262 -2.71 9.55 -7.25
N VAL A 263 -2.43 9.58 -5.93
CA VAL A 263 -3.09 10.51 -4.99
C VAL A 263 -2.35 11.83 -4.76
N MET A 264 -1.12 11.97 -5.29
CA MET A 264 -0.32 13.20 -5.21
C MET A 264 -0.92 14.34 -6.04
N SER A 265 -0.51 15.58 -5.76
CA SER A 265 -0.80 16.70 -6.65
C SER A 265 -0.14 16.54 -8.03
N SER A 266 -0.76 17.14 -9.05
CA SER A 266 -0.24 17.08 -10.43
C SER A 266 1.18 17.62 -10.57
N ALA A 267 1.59 18.58 -9.73
CA ALA A 267 2.96 19.11 -9.72
C ALA A 267 3.98 18.04 -9.30
N HIS A 268 3.68 17.26 -8.26
CA HIS A 268 4.55 16.16 -7.81
C HIS A 268 4.53 15.00 -8.81
N GLN A 269 3.37 14.66 -9.38
CA GLN A 269 3.26 13.66 -10.44
C GLN A 269 4.16 14.04 -11.65
N GLN A 270 4.05 15.26 -12.16
CA GLN A 270 4.89 15.74 -13.27
C GLN A 270 6.37 15.69 -12.95
N ARG A 271 6.76 15.99 -11.70
CA ARG A 271 8.15 15.88 -11.26
C ARG A 271 8.63 14.43 -11.31
N LEU A 272 7.86 13.49 -10.78
CA LEU A 272 8.23 12.07 -10.78
C LEU A 272 8.24 11.45 -12.18
N LEU A 273 7.36 11.88 -13.08
CA LEU A 273 7.32 11.40 -14.46
C LEU A 273 8.54 11.85 -15.30
N LYS A 274 9.29 12.85 -14.84
CA LYS A 274 10.55 13.30 -15.46
C LYS A 274 11.76 12.46 -15.07
N LEU A 275 11.62 11.48 -14.17
CA LEU A 275 12.73 10.65 -13.73
C LEU A 275 13.32 9.84 -14.92
N PRO A 276 14.65 9.84 -15.12
CA PRO A 276 15.29 9.15 -16.24
C PRO A 276 14.97 7.65 -16.34
N ILE A 277 14.70 7.00 -15.19
CA ILE A 277 14.37 5.57 -15.13
C ILE A 277 13.13 5.20 -15.95
N LEU A 278 12.19 6.14 -16.13
CA LEU A 278 10.97 5.94 -16.92
C LEU A 278 11.22 6.02 -18.44
N GLY A 279 12.45 6.35 -18.87
CA GLY A 279 12.87 6.23 -20.26
C GLY A 279 13.26 4.81 -20.67
N ASP A 280 13.48 3.91 -19.71
CA ASP A 280 13.87 2.52 -19.94
C ASP A 280 12.64 1.65 -20.25
N GLU A 281 12.68 0.97 -21.38
CA GLU A 281 11.60 0.08 -21.84
C GLU A 281 11.37 -1.09 -20.86
N THR A 282 12.42 -1.61 -20.23
CA THR A 282 12.32 -2.73 -19.28
C THR A 282 11.57 -2.32 -18.01
N VAL A 283 11.76 -1.07 -17.58
CA VAL A 283 11.06 -0.49 -16.43
C VAL A 283 9.60 -0.26 -16.78
N LEU A 284 9.32 0.33 -17.95
CA LEU A 284 7.95 0.54 -18.41
C LEU A 284 7.20 -0.79 -18.56
N ASP A 285 7.83 -1.84 -19.12
CA ASP A 285 7.23 -3.18 -19.19
C ASP A 285 6.95 -3.75 -17.81
N SER A 286 7.87 -3.58 -16.85
CA SER A 286 7.69 -4.02 -15.47
C SER A 286 6.54 -3.31 -14.77
N ILE A 287 6.39 -2.00 -14.99
CA ILE A 287 5.26 -1.20 -14.50
C ILE A 287 3.96 -1.72 -15.10
N VAL A 288 3.88 -1.88 -16.43
CA VAL A 288 2.66 -2.36 -17.12
C VAL A 288 2.30 -3.78 -16.66
N LYS A 289 3.28 -4.67 -16.51
CA LYS A 289 3.09 -6.01 -15.96
C LYS A 289 2.45 -5.95 -14.57
N THR A 290 2.97 -5.09 -13.70
CA THR A 290 2.49 -4.95 -12.32
C THR A 290 1.07 -4.38 -12.30
N VAL A 291 0.81 -3.35 -13.11
CA VAL A 291 -0.50 -2.71 -13.27
C VAL A 291 -1.56 -3.70 -13.74
N ASP A 292 -1.20 -4.57 -14.68
CA ASP A 292 -2.11 -5.58 -15.19
C ASP A 292 -2.42 -6.67 -14.15
N VAL A 293 -1.39 -7.19 -13.45
CA VAL A 293 -1.52 -8.23 -12.42
C VAL A 293 -2.32 -7.73 -11.22
N ASP A 294 -2.06 -6.50 -10.76
CA ASP A 294 -2.68 -5.92 -9.57
C ASP A 294 -3.89 -5.02 -9.88
N HIS A 295 -4.33 -4.98 -11.15
CA HIS A 295 -5.49 -4.23 -11.64
C HIS A 295 -5.45 -2.71 -11.38
N LEU A 296 -4.28 -2.09 -11.49
CA LEU A 296 -4.02 -0.67 -11.18
C LEU A 296 -4.13 0.25 -12.41
N TRP A 297 -4.89 -0.14 -13.44
CA TRP A 297 -4.98 0.63 -14.69
C TRP A 297 -5.56 2.03 -14.48
N ASN A 298 -6.46 2.18 -13.51
CA ASN A 298 -7.02 3.47 -13.11
C ASN A 298 -5.96 4.41 -12.51
N GLU A 299 -4.84 3.88 -12.00
CA GLU A 299 -3.72 4.69 -11.50
C GLU A 299 -2.75 5.07 -12.63
N LEU A 300 -2.48 4.15 -13.57
CA LEU A 300 -1.51 4.40 -14.65
C LEU A 300 -2.07 5.29 -15.76
N ILE A 301 -3.28 5.03 -16.24
CA ILE A 301 -3.85 5.71 -17.43
C ILE A 301 -3.87 7.25 -17.27
N PRO A 302 -4.28 7.82 -16.12
CA PRO A 302 -4.26 9.26 -15.93
C PRO A 302 -2.86 9.89 -15.97
N LEU A 303 -1.81 9.12 -15.68
CA LEU A 303 -0.43 9.59 -15.66
C LEU A 303 0.20 9.61 -17.06
N VAL A 304 -0.25 8.77 -17.99
CA VAL A 304 0.38 8.64 -19.32
C VAL A 304 0.41 9.97 -20.08
N PRO A 305 -0.67 10.77 -20.16
CA PRO A 305 -0.65 12.06 -20.86
C PRO A 305 0.32 13.08 -20.26
N MET A 306 0.74 12.89 -18.99
CA MET A 306 1.68 13.78 -18.28
C MET A 306 3.16 13.37 -18.48
N MET A 307 3.41 12.19 -19.06
CA MET A 307 4.75 11.72 -19.41
C MET A 307 5.35 12.51 -20.57
N GLN A 308 6.67 12.42 -20.76
CA GLN A 308 7.32 13.01 -21.95
C GLN A 308 6.88 12.28 -23.23
N PRO A 309 6.80 12.95 -24.39
CA PRO A 309 6.31 12.36 -25.65
C PRO A 309 7.05 11.06 -26.04
N GLU A 310 8.37 11.00 -25.84
CA GLU A 310 9.18 9.81 -26.11
C GLU A 310 8.80 8.64 -25.19
N GLN A 311 8.53 8.91 -23.91
CA GLN A 311 8.09 7.89 -22.96
C GLN A 311 6.69 7.40 -23.30
N GLN A 312 5.78 8.30 -23.69
CA GLN A 312 4.43 7.93 -24.15
C GLN A 312 4.48 7.01 -25.36
N ARG A 313 5.31 7.34 -26.37
CA ARG A 313 5.50 6.50 -27.56
C ARG A 313 6.08 5.13 -27.20
N ARG A 314 7.08 5.07 -26.32
CA ARG A 314 7.66 3.79 -25.86
C ARG A 314 6.61 2.95 -25.14
N LEU A 315 5.90 3.53 -24.17
CA LEU A 315 4.86 2.85 -23.40
C LEU A 315 3.76 2.32 -24.32
N ALA A 316 3.24 3.15 -25.23
CA ALA A 316 2.15 2.79 -26.14
C ALA A 316 2.49 1.63 -27.09
N ASN A 317 3.78 1.41 -27.36
CA ASN A 317 4.28 0.39 -28.28
C ASN A 317 4.94 -0.81 -27.58
N LEU A 318 4.78 -0.94 -26.26
CA LEU A 318 5.31 -2.11 -25.53
C LEU A 318 4.70 -3.41 -26.06
N PRO A 319 5.50 -4.49 -26.23
CA PRO A 319 4.99 -5.78 -26.69
C PRO A 319 3.84 -6.33 -25.84
N ARG A 320 3.87 -6.10 -24.52
CA ARG A 320 2.80 -6.51 -23.59
C ARG A 320 1.45 -5.85 -23.89
N LEU A 321 1.46 -4.61 -24.37
CA LEU A 321 0.24 -3.90 -24.80
C LEU A 321 -0.29 -4.40 -26.16
N ARG A 322 0.25 -5.49 -26.71
CA ARG A 322 -0.30 -6.18 -27.89
C ARG A 322 -1.06 -7.45 -27.52
N GLU A 323 -0.97 -7.88 -26.26
CA GLU A 323 -1.72 -9.02 -25.75
C GLU A 323 -3.21 -8.67 -25.62
N SER A 324 -4.09 -9.50 -26.20
CA SER A 324 -5.55 -9.28 -26.18
C SER A 324 -6.09 -9.09 -24.75
N ARG A 325 -5.62 -9.93 -23.81
CA ARG A 325 -6.04 -9.86 -22.40
C ARG A 325 -5.70 -8.52 -21.76
N VAL A 326 -4.50 -8.00 -22.01
CA VAL A 326 -4.00 -6.74 -21.46
C VAL A 326 -4.79 -5.57 -22.05
N LEU A 327 -4.96 -5.55 -23.38
CA LEU A 327 -5.76 -4.52 -24.06
C LEU A 327 -7.22 -4.49 -23.60
N GLU A 328 -7.84 -5.65 -23.41
CA GLU A 328 -9.19 -5.76 -22.85
C GLU A 328 -9.26 -5.22 -21.41
N ALA A 329 -8.23 -5.47 -20.59
CA ALA A 329 -8.15 -4.92 -19.24
C ALA A 329 -8.01 -3.39 -19.25
N VAL A 330 -7.18 -2.84 -20.15
CA VAL A 330 -7.03 -1.39 -20.37
C VAL A 330 -8.38 -0.79 -20.75
N LEU A 331 -9.01 -1.31 -21.81
CA LEU A 331 -10.30 -0.80 -22.30
C LEU A 331 -11.39 -0.86 -21.24
N LYS A 332 -11.47 -1.96 -20.48
CA LYS A 332 -12.42 -2.11 -19.38
C LYS A 332 -12.15 -1.07 -18.28
N ALA A 333 -10.89 -0.89 -17.87
CA ALA A 333 -10.54 0.10 -16.86
C ALA A 333 -10.80 1.54 -17.33
N THR A 334 -10.50 1.84 -18.59
CA THR A 334 -10.82 3.12 -19.22
C THR A 334 -12.31 3.39 -19.20
N ASP A 335 -13.11 2.40 -19.57
CA ASP A 335 -14.56 2.52 -19.63
C ASP A 335 -15.19 2.72 -18.24
N VAL A 336 -14.80 1.89 -17.27
CA VAL A 336 -15.33 1.94 -15.89
C VAL A 336 -14.98 3.26 -15.19
N ASN A 337 -13.81 3.82 -15.47
CA ASN A 337 -13.31 5.03 -14.81
C ASN A 337 -13.49 6.31 -15.65
N GLY A 338 -14.13 6.22 -16.83
CA GLY A 338 -14.36 7.37 -17.70
C GLY A 338 -13.08 7.99 -18.28
N LEU A 339 -12.04 7.19 -18.51
CA LEU A 339 -10.70 7.67 -18.89
C LEU A 339 -10.46 7.74 -20.41
N TRP A 340 -11.51 7.75 -21.22
CA TRP A 340 -11.41 7.73 -22.68
C TRP A 340 -10.63 8.92 -23.23
N ASN A 341 -10.73 10.09 -22.60
CA ASN A 341 -9.99 11.30 -22.95
C ASN A 341 -8.47 11.16 -22.75
N GLN A 342 -8.04 10.27 -21.84
CA GLN A 342 -6.64 9.98 -21.59
C GLN A 342 -6.12 8.86 -22.51
N LEU A 343 -6.95 7.85 -22.81
CA LEU A 343 -6.54 6.72 -23.65
C LEU A 343 -6.48 7.09 -25.15
N LEU A 344 -7.50 7.77 -25.69
CA LEU A 344 -7.63 7.98 -27.14
C LEU A 344 -6.45 8.72 -27.78
N PRO A 345 -5.88 9.78 -27.19
CA PRO A 345 -4.70 10.43 -27.76
C PRO A 345 -3.51 9.48 -27.95
N LEU A 346 -3.39 8.41 -27.14
CA LEU A 346 -2.28 7.46 -27.22
C LEU A 346 -2.35 6.59 -28.48
N VAL A 347 -3.53 6.39 -29.08
CA VAL A 347 -3.67 5.64 -30.33
C VAL A 347 -2.85 6.27 -31.46
N GLY A 348 -2.76 7.60 -31.49
CA GLY A 348 -1.95 8.32 -32.46
C GLY A 348 -0.44 8.12 -32.29
N LEU A 349 -0.01 7.59 -31.13
CA LEU A 349 1.39 7.28 -30.82
C LEU A 349 1.72 5.79 -31.03
N MET A 350 0.71 4.95 -31.25
CA MET A 350 0.85 3.52 -31.51
C MET A 350 1.25 3.26 -32.96
N ASP A 351 2.09 2.26 -33.18
CA ASP A 351 2.39 1.71 -34.49
C ASP A 351 1.19 0.95 -35.08
N GLU A 352 1.27 0.58 -36.35
CA GLU A 352 0.13 -0.03 -37.06
C GLU A 352 -0.29 -1.39 -36.45
N ASP A 353 0.66 -2.19 -35.98
CA ASP A 353 0.38 -3.49 -35.35
C ASP A 353 -0.36 -3.29 -34.02
N ALA A 354 0.14 -2.39 -33.17
CA ALA A 354 -0.48 -2.05 -31.90
C ALA A 354 -1.89 -1.45 -32.10
N GLN A 355 -2.08 -0.57 -33.09
CA GLN A 355 -3.40 -0.05 -33.46
C GLN A 355 -4.36 -1.16 -33.90
N GLN A 356 -3.88 -2.13 -34.69
CA GLN A 356 -4.69 -3.26 -35.14
C GLN A 356 -5.10 -4.16 -33.97
N LYS A 357 -4.20 -4.46 -33.04
CA LYS A 357 -4.50 -5.26 -31.83
C LYS A 357 -5.50 -4.54 -30.91
N LEU A 358 -5.33 -3.25 -30.71
CA LEU A 358 -6.27 -2.44 -29.92
C LEU A 358 -7.66 -2.39 -30.57
N ALA A 359 -7.73 -2.23 -31.90
CA ALA A 359 -9.01 -2.25 -32.63
C ALA A 359 -9.73 -3.60 -32.44
N LEU A 360 -9.02 -4.72 -32.57
CA LEU A 360 -9.58 -6.06 -32.34
C LEU A 360 -10.09 -6.24 -30.91
N ALA A 361 -9.38 -5.74 -29.90
CA ALA A 361 -9.84 -5.78 -28.51
C ALA A 361 -11.09 -4.89 -28.31
N ALA A 362 -11.12 -3.72 -28.94
CA ALA A 362 -12.22 -2.77 -28.85
C ALA A 362 -13.52 -3.25 -29.52
N GLU A 363 -13.47 -4.20 -30.45
CA GLU A 363 -14.68 -4.82 -31.02
C GLU A 363 -15.57 -5.52 -29.98
N LYS A 364 -14.96 -5.95 -28.86
CA LYS A 364 -15.66 -6.59 -27.72
C LYS A 364 -16.39 -5.61 -26.81
N LEU A 365 -16.24 -4.31 -27.02
CA LEU A 365 -16.95 -3.29 -26.25
C LEU A 365 -18.47 -3.40 -26.48
N SER A 366 -19.22 -3.17 -25.40
CA SER A 366 -20.68 -3.07 -25.47
C SER A 366 -21.13 -1.78 -26.16
N ASP A 367 -22.37 -1.74 -26.64
CA ASP A 367 -22.94 -0.54 -27.25
C ASP A 367 -22.95 0.66 -26.29
N GLY A 368 -23.14 0.40 -24.98
CA GLY A 368 -23.05 1.43 -23.95
C GLY A 368 -21.63 1.97 -23.76
N ALA A 369 -20.61 1.12 -23.90
CA ALA A 369 -19.21 1.55 -23.86
C ALA A 369 -18.86 2.38 -25.10
N PHE A 370 -19.31 1.97 -26.30
CA PHE A 370 -19.17 2.80 -27.50
C PHE A 370 -19.86 4.15 -27.34
N GLY A 371 -21.06 4.21 -26.76
CA GLY A 371 -21.72 5.48 -26.43
C GLY A 371 -20.82 6.42 -25.62
N ARG A 372 -20.21 5.91 -24.54
CA ARG A 372 -19.27 6.69 -23.71
C ARG A 372 -18.01 7.12 -24.45
N VAL A 373 -17.48 6.30 -25.37
CA VAL A 373 -16.35 6.68 -26.23
C VAL A 373 -16.74 7.88 -27.09
N PHE A 374 -17.90 7.84 -27.74
CA PHE A 374 -18.39 8.93 -28.58
C PHE A 374 -18.62 10.23 -27.79
N ASP A 375 -19.23 10.13 -26.61
CA ASP A 375 -19.42 11.27 -25.72
C ASP A 375 -18.07 11.90 -25.32
N ALA A 376 -17.09 11.07 -24.95
CA ALA A 376 -15.76 11.52 -24.59
C ALA A 376 -15.06 12.21 -25.77
N VAL A 377 -15.10 11.61 -26.96
CA VAL A 377 -14.49 12.16 -28.18
C VAL A 377 -15.13 13.49 -28.56
N GLN A 378 -16.45 13.63 -28.40
CA GLN A 378 -17.16 14.87 -28.66
C GLN A 378 -16.70 16.00 -27.73
N VAL A 379 -16.53 15.70 -26.44
CA VAL A 379 -16.03 16.67 -25.44
C VAL A 379 -14.55 17.00 -25.69
N GLY A 380 -13.71 15.99 -25.92
CA GLY A 380 -12.27 16.13 -26.09
C GLY A 380 -11.81 16.53 -27.50
N ARG A 381 -12.70 16.52 -28.49
CA ARG A 381 -12.43 16.72 -29.93
C ARG A 381 -11.37 15.76 -30.50
N THR A 382 -11.29 14.53 -29.99
CA THR A 382 -10.27 13.52 -30.32
C THR A 382 -10.74 12.53 -31.41
N TRP A 383 -11.37 13.05 -32.48
CA TRP A 383 -12.01 12.20 -33.51
C TRP A 383 -11.02 11.42 -34.37
N ALA A 384 -9.87 12.00 -34.72
CA ALA A 384 -8.89 11.33 -35.58
C ALA A 384 -8.41 9.97 -35.03
N PRO A 385 -7.98 9.86 -33.75
CA PRO A 385 -7.68 8.57 -33.12
C PRO A 385 -8.82 7.54 -33.17
N LEU A 386 -10.06 7.97 -32.94
CA LEU A 386 -11.22 7.08 -33.02
C LEU A 386 -11.43 6.56 -34.46
N LEU A 387 -11.33 7.43 -35.46
CA LEU A 387 -11.47 7.05 -36.87
C LEU A 387 -10.43 6.00 -37.28
N VAL A 388 -9.18 6.15 -36.84
CA VAL A 388 -8.10 5.18 -37.07
C VAL A 388 -8.45 3.80 -36.53
N LEU A 389 -9.07 3.72 -35.35
CA LEU A 389 -9.55 2.46 -34.77
C LEU A 389 -10.75 1.89 -35.53
N LEU A 390 -11.77 2.71 -35.81
CA LEU A 390 -12.98 2.27 -36.50
C LEU A 390 -12.67 1.66 -37.87
N LEU A 391 -11.72 2.25 -38.61
CA LEU A 391 -11.26 1.74 -39.90
C LEU A 391 -10.64 0.33 -39.83
N ARG A 392 -10.04 -0.01 -38.70
CA ARG A 392 -9.38 -1.29 -38.45
C ARG A 392 -10.30 -2.36 -37.87
N MET A 393 -11.51 -1.97 -37.46
CA MET A 393 -12.56 -2.90 -37.00
C MET A 393 -13.27 -3.57 -38.17
N ARG A 394 -13.83 -4.75 -37.92
CA ARG A 394 -14.71 -5.46 -38.84
C ARG A 394 -15.97 -4.66 -39.17
N GLU A 395 -16.52 -4.94 -40.35
CA GLU A 395 -17.66 -4.20 -40.91
C GLU A 395 -18.95 -4.40 -40.10
N ASP A 396 -19.19 -5.60 -39.55
CA ASP A 396 -20.31 -5.92 -38.67
C ASP A 396 -20.31 -5.05 -37.40
N VAL A 397 -19.13 -4.82 -36.82
CA VAL A 397 -18.95 -3.95 -35.66
C VAL A 397 -19.16 -2.48 -36.03
N ARG A 398 -18.63 -2.03 -37.18
CA ARG A 398 -18.87 -0.68 -37.68
C ARG A 398 -20.37 -0.41 -37.91
N ALA A 399 -21.10 -1.37 -38.47
CA ALA A 399 -22.54 -1.27 -38.65
C ALA A 399 -23.29 -1.14 -37.32
N ARG A 400 -22.84 -1.83 -36.26
CA ARG A 400 -23.39 -1.72 -34.90
C ARG A 400 -23.23 -0.32 -34.30
N ILE A 401 -22.19 0.44 -34.70
CA ILE A 401 -21.89 1.78 -34.21
C ILE A 401 -22.64 2.87 -34.99
N ALA A 402 -23.12 2.59 -36.21
CA ALA A 402 -23.82 3.55 -37.07
C ALA A 402 -24.97 4.33 -36.38
N PRO A 403 -25.82 3.72 -35.51
CA PRO A 403 -26.87 4.45 -34.80
C PRO A 403 -26.36 5.52 -33.83
N LEU A 404 -25.15 5.35 -33.26
CA LEU A 404 -24.53 6.35 -32.40
C LEU A 404 -24.08 7.56 -33.21
N VAL A 405 -23.57 7.31 -34.41
CA VAL A 405 -23.12 8.34 -35.35
C VAL A 405 -24.29 9.20 -35.84
N GLN A 406 -25.46 8.61 -36.06
CA GLN A 406 -26.69 9.34 -36.45
C GLN A 406 -27.21 10.29 -35.37
N LYS A 407 -26.82 10.10 -34.10
CA LYS A 407 -27.21 10.98 -32.99
C LYS A 407 -26.31 12.21 -32.85
N LEU A 408 -25.24 12.31 -33.65
CA LEU A 408 -24.30 13.41 -33.58
C LEU A 408 -24.90 14.70 -34.13
N SER A 409 -24.50 15.83 -33.56
CA SER A 409 -24.91 17.15 -34.07
C SER A 409 -24.36 17.39 -35.49
N PRO A 410 -25.04 18.19 -36.33
CA PRO A 410 -24.53 18.56 -37.66
C PRO A 410 -23.15 19.23 -37.63
N GLU A 411 -22.82 19.92 -36.54
CA GLU A 411 -21.49 20.51 -36.31
C GLU A 411 -20.43 19.43 -36.09
N SER A 412 -20.72 18.44 -35.25
CA SER A 412 -19.82 17.31 -35.00
C SER A 412 -19.63 16.48 -36.27
N ALA A 413 -20.70 16.22 -37.02
CA ALA A 413 -20.65 15.52 -38.30
C ALA A 413 -19.71 16.20 -39.32
N ARG A 414 -19.78 17.53 -39.43
CA ARG A 414 -18.86 18.31 -40.29
C ARG A 414 -17.41 18.20 -39.83
N PHE A 415 -17.16 18.30 -38.53
CA PHE A 415 -15.81 18.19 -37.98
C PHE A 415 -15.20 16.81 -38.27
N ILE A 416 -15.97 15.74 -38.08
CA ILE A 416 -15.52 14.38 -38.37
C ILE A 416 -15.24 14.20 -39.86
N ALA A 417 -16.07 14.77 -40.74
CA ALA A 417 -15.88 14.68 -42.18
C ALA A 417 -14.59 15.39 -42.62
N GLN A 418 -14.29 16.53 -41.98
CA GLN A 418 -13.04 17.26 -42.22
C GLN A 418 -11.81 16.45 -41.75
N GLU A 419 -11.85 15.85 -40.56
CA GLU A 419 -10.76 14.99 -40.09
C GLU A 419 -10.60 13.71 -40.92
N ALA A 420 -11.70 13.09 -41.34
CA ALA A 420 -11.66 11.93 -42.25
C ALA A 420 -11.07 12.30 -43.62
N GLY A 421 -11.36 13.51 -44.12
CA GLY A 421 -10.74 14.05 -45.32
C GLY A 421 -9.24 14.29 -45.16
N ARG A 422 -8.82 14.86 -44.03
CA ARG A 422 -7.40 15.07 -43.71
C ARG A 422 -6.63 13.75 -43.62
N LEU A 423 -7.28 12.69 -43.13
CA LEU A 423 -6.71 11.35 -43.04
C LEU A 423 -6.79 10.56 -44.37
N GLY A 424 -7.51 11.05 -45.39
CA GLY A 424 -7.67 10.37 -46.68
C GLY A 424 -8.51 9.10 -46.63
N VAL A 425 -9.46 9.03 -45.69
CA VAL A 425 -10.24 7.81 -45.36
C VAL A 425 -11.74 7.97 -45.56
N LEU A 426 -12.18 9.07 -46.17
CA LEU A 426 -13.59 9.34 -46.47
C LEU A 426 -14.25 8.17 -47.21
N ASP A 427 -13.62 7.70 -48.30
CA ASP A 427 -14.16 6.63 -49.16
C ASP A 427 -14.25 5.27 -48.43
N ARG A 428 -13.39 5.02 -47.45
CA ARG A 428 -13.34 3.76 -46.69
C ARG A 428 -14.38 3.68 -45.57
N LEU A 429 -15.06 4.79 -45.31
CA LEU A 429 -16.10 4.90 -44.29
C LEU A 429 -17.47 5.14 -44.93
N GLU A 430 -17.64 4.97 -46.25
CA GLU A 430 -18.89 5.23 -46.98
C GLU A 430 -20.13 4.62 -46.31
N SER A 431 -20.08 3.37 -45.82
CA SER A 431 -21.22 2.75 -45.13
C SER A 431 -21.57 3.40 -43.78
N LEU A 432 -20.60 4.00 -43.10
CA LEU A 432 -20.77 4.83 -41.90
C LEU A 432 -21.21 6.26 -42.26
N TRP A 433 -20.74 6.79 -43.39
CA TRP A 433 -21.02 8.15 -43.88
C TRP A 433 -22.35 8.30 -44.59
N ASP A 434 -22.88 7.27 -45.24
CA ASP A 434 -24.25 7.27 -45.80
C ASP A 434 -25.30 7.52 -44.71
N SER A 435 -24.96 7.21 -43.45
CA SER A 435 -25.75 7.57 -42.28
C SER A 435 -25.62 9.03 -41.85
N LEU A 436 -24.46 9.66 -42.07
CA LEU A 436 -24.18 11.08 -41.76
C LEU A 436 -24.59 12.03 -42.91
N ALA A 437 -24.58 11.58 -44.17
CA ALA A 437 -25.03 12.36 -45.33
C ALA A 437 -26.52 12.72 -45.26
N ARG A 438 -27.32 11.98 -44.47
CA ARG A 438 -28.74 12.30 -44.19
C ARG A 438 -28.93 13.46 -43.20
N LEU A 439 -27.86 13.91 -42.53
CA LEU A 439 -27.85 15.04 -41.59
C LEU A 439 -27.26 16.33 -42.20
N ARG A 440 -26.87 16.29 -43.48
CA ARG A 440 -26.29 17.42 -44.21
C ARG A 440 -27.34 18.41 -44.69
#